data_AF-A0A0A3J9C2-F1
#
_entry.id   AF-A0A0A3J9C2-F1
#
_cell.length_a   1.000
_cell.length_b   1.000
_cell.length_c   1.000
_cell.angle_alpha   90.00
_cell.angle_beta   90.00
_cell.angle_gamma   90.00
#
_symmetry.space_group_name_H-M   'P 1'
#
loop_
_entity.id
_entity.type
_entity.pdbx_description
1 polymer ?
#
loop_
_entity_poly.entity_id
_entity_poly.type
_entity_poly.pdbx_seq_one_letter_code
_entity_poly.pdbx_strand_id
1 'polypeptide(L)' 'MFQLFLSQQLNLYIGQEISVAVDETLYRGVLSSVVGTFIRLTDSTDEYERETNRVVIPLTQVSFIRVPANQS' A
#
# COMPACT_ATOMS: atom_id res chain seq x y z
N MET A 1 13.10 15.09 -1.35
CA MET A 1 11.91 15.89 -1.74
C MET A 1 10.83 15.00 -2.37
N PHE A 2 11.13 14.25 -3.43
CA PHE A 2 10.18 13.32 -4.08
C PHE A 2 9.52 12.31 -3.13
N GLN A 3 10.31 11.65 -2.28
CA GLN A 3 9.80 10.61 -1.38
C GLN A 3 8.82 11.13 -0.31
N LEU A 4 9.02 12.37 0.16
CA LEU A 4 8.10 13.03 1.08
C LEU A 4 6.77 13.35 0.40
N PHE A 5 6.83 13.85 -0.84
CA PHE A 5 5.64 14.15 -1.64
C PHE A 5 4.85 12.87 -1.97
N LEU A 6 5.54 11.79 -2.39
CA LEU A 6 4.91 10.49 -2.60
C LEU A 6 4.22 9.97 -1.33
N SER A 7 4.89 10.08 -0.19
CA SER A 7 4.30 9.66 1.10
C SER A 7 3.04 10.47 1.43
N GLN A 8 3.06 11.79 1.18
CA GLN A 8 1.87 12.64 1.35
C GLN A 8 0.74 12.26 0.39
N GLN A 9 1.04 11.96 -0.87
CA GLN A 9 0.03 11.50 -1.83
C GLN A 9 -0.58 10.16 -1.41
N LEU A 10 0.24 9.21 -0.95
CA LEU A 10 -0.24 7.91 -0.49
C LEU A 10 -1.12 8.00 0.76
N ASN A 11 -0.90 9.00 1.63
CA ASN A 11 -1.78 9.23 2.77
C ASN A 11 -3.25 9.48 2.36
N LEU A 12 -3.51 10.01 1.16
CA LEU A 12 -4.88 10.21 0.64
C LEU A 12 -5.59 8.90 0.30
N TYR A 13 -4.84 7.81 0.15
CA TYR A 13 -5.35 6.48 -0.20
C TYR A 13 -5.39 5.54 1.02
N ILE A 14 -5.14 6.03 2.24
CA ILE A 14 -5.31 5.22 3.45
C ILE A 14 -6.77 4.75 3.55
N GLY A 15 -6.95 3.47 3.86
CA GLY A 15 -8.24 2.79 3.87
C GLY A 15 -8.71 2.30 2.50
N GLN A 16 -7.98 2.62 1.43
CA GLN A 16 -8.29 2.14 0.08
C GLN A 16 -7.44 0.92 -0.29
N GLU A 17 -7.99 0.05 -1.13
CA GLU A 17 -7.23 -1.04 -1.72
C GLU A 17 -6.25 -0.50 -2.77
N ILE A 18 -4.97 -0.82 -2.61
CA ILE A 18 -3.91 -0.48 -3.57
C ILE A 18 -3.16 -1.73 -4.00
N SER A 19 -2.45 -1.63 -5.12
CA SER A 19 -1.53 -2.67 -5.57
C SER A 19 -0.10 -2.11 -5.61
N VAL A 20 0.85 -2.83 -5.04
CA VAL A 20 2.25 -2.41 -4.91
C VAL A 20 3.14 -3.51 -5.46
N ALA A 21 3.93 -3.18 -6.48
CA ALA A 21 4.94 -4.10 -7.00
C ALA A 21 6.29 -3.83 -6.35
N VAL A 22 6.90 -4.91 -5.88
CA VAL A 22 8.25 -4.95 -5.30
C VAL A 22 8.99 -6.08 -6.00
N ASP A 23 10.01 -5.72 -6.78
CA ASP A 23 10.73 -6.65 -7.66
C ASP A 23 9.75 -7.47 -8.53
N GLU A 24 9.70 -8.80 -8.36
CA GLU A 24 8.82 -9.72 -9.09
C GLU A 24 7.50 -10.01 -8.35
N THR A 25 7.30 -9.43 -7.16
CA THR A 25 6.13 -9.69 -6.31
C THR A 25 5.12 -8.56 -6.37
N LEU A 26 3.85 -8.90 -6.59
CA LEU A 26 2.73 -7.96 -6.53
C LEU A 26 1.95 -8.16 -5.23
N TYR A 27 1.99 -7.16 -4.35
CA TYR A 27 1.15 -7.10 -3.16
C TYR A 27 -0.14 -6.34 -3.44
N ARG A 28 -1.26 -6.89 -3.00
CA ARG A 28 -2.57 -6.23 -3.07
C ARG A 28 -3.18 -6.21 -1.67
N GLY A 29 -3.73 -5.07 -1.28
CA GLY A 29 -4.38 -4.94 0.01
C GLY A 29 -4.75 -3.49 0.35
N VAL A 30 -5.40 -3.32 1.49
CA VAL A 30 -5.81 -2.01 2.01
C VAL A 30 -4.61 -1.28 2.59
N LEU A 31 -4.34 -0.07 2.10
CA LEU A 31 -3.30 0.78 2.66
C LEU A 31 -3.72 1.24 4.06
N SER A 32 -3.09 0.68 5.10
CA SER A 32 -3.44 0.95 6.50
C SER A 32 -2.69 2.15 7.08
N SER A 33 -1.44 2.39 6.67
CA SER A 33 -0.64 3.52 7.14
C SER A 33 0.55 3.79 6.23
N VAL A 34 1.02 5.04 6.28
CA VAL A 34 2.27 5.50 5.65
C VAL A 34 3.12 6.15 6.75
N VAL A 35 4.27 5.57 7.09
CA VAL A 35 5.16 6.05 8.17
C VAL A 35 6.55 6.27 7.61
N GLY A 36 6.95 7.55 7.49
CA GLY A 36 8.23 7.91 6.89
C GLY A 36 8.32 7.38 5.46
N THR A 37 9.18 6.38 5.25
CA THR A 37 9.42 5.75 3.94
C THR A 37 8.84 4.35 3.83
N PHE A 38 7.93 3.97 4.72
CA PHE A 38 7.30 2.65 4.75
C PHE A 38 5.79 2.77 4.57
N ILE A 39 5.22 1.82 3.84
CA ILE A 39 3.78 1.63 3.75
C ILE A 39 3.38 0.30 4.37
N ARG A 40 2.15 0.24 4.89
CA ARG A 40 1.60 -0.99 5.45
C ARG A 40 0.32 -1.38 4.72
N LEU A 41 0.31 -2.57 4.15
CA LEU A 41 -0.87 -3.17 3.55
C LEU A 41 -1.49 -4.16 4.55
N THR A 42 -2.81 -4.17 4.60
CA THR A 42 -3.59 -5.20 5.28
C THR A 42 -4.36 -5.98 4.22
N ASP A 43 -4.35 -7.30 4.31
CA ASP A 43 -5.03 -8.16 3.35
C ASP A 43 -6.54 -7.90 3.31
N SER A 44 -7.14 -8.02 2.13
CA SER A 44 -8.58 -7.88 1.89
C SER A 44 -9.21 -9.24 1.61
N THR A 45 -8.94 -10.24 2.43
CA THR A 45 -9.52 -11.57 2.27
C THR A 45 -10.78 -11.72 3.10
N ASP A 46 -11.92 -11.87 2.41
CA ASP A 46 -13.27 -12.14 2.95
C ASP A 46 -13.47 -13.59 3.44
N GLU A 47 -12.42 -14.41 3.49
CA GLU A 47 -12.56 -15.83 3.82
C GLU A 47 -11.91 -16.15 5.16
N TYR A 48 -12.79 -16.36 6.16
CA TYR A 48 -12.64 -17.27 7.28
C TYR A 48 -11.22 -17.83 7.52
N GLU A 49 -10.30 -17.02 8.05
CA GLU A 49 -9.28 -17.46 9.01
C GLU A 49 -8.49 -16.27 9.58
N ARG A 50 -8.16 -16.39 10.86
CA ARG A 50 -7.77 -15.31 11.77
C ARG A 50 -6.29 -14.94 11.65
N GLU A 51 -5.83 -14.56 10.48
CA GLU A 51 -4.50 -13.95 10.34
C GLU A 51 -4.61 -12.68 9.50
N THR A 52 -4.71 -11.53 10.17
CA THR A 52 -4.58 -10.23 9.51
C THR A 52 -3.13 -10.11 9.04
N ASN A 53 -2.85 -10.59 7.83
CA ASN A 53 -1.54 -10.47 7.23
C ASN A 53 -1.23 -8.98 7.00
N ARG A 54 -0.26 -8.49 7.79
CA ARG A 54 0.23 -7.11 7.71
C ARG A 54 1.56 -7.12 6.97
N VAL A 55 1.55 -6.59 5.75
CA VAL A 55 2.76 -6.46 4.95
C VAL A 55 3.32 -5.06 5.13
N VAL A 56 4.60 -4.96 5.51
CA VAL A 56 5.32 -3.69 5.61
C VAL A 56 6.28 -3.59 4.43
N ILE A 57 6.12 -2.57 3.60
CA ILE A 57 6.89 -2.39 2.36
C ILE A 57 7.68 -1.08 2.44
N PRO A 58 9.02 -1.11 2.31
CA PRO A 58 9.80 0.11 2.16
C PRO A 58 9.61 0.69 0.75
N LEU A 59 9.29 1.99 0.66
CA LEU A 59 9.10 2.70 -0.61
C LEU A 59 10.32 2.67 -1.52
N THR A 60 11.51 2.40 -0.98
CA THR A 60 12.76 2.28 -1.75
C THR A 60 12.83 1.01 -2.58
N GLN A 61 12.03 -0.02 -2.27
CA GLN A 61 11.97 -1.28 -3.03
C GLN A 61 10.76 -1.32 -3.98
N VAL A 62 9.94 -0.28 -3.97
CA VAL A 62 8.73 -0.23 -4.78
C VAL A 62 9.07 0.14 -6.21
N SER A 63 8.67 -0.71 -7.16
CA SER A 63 8.80 -0.45 -8.58
C SER A 63 7.66 0.41 -9.09
N PHE A 64 6.41 0.10 -8.70
CA PHE A 64 5.25 0.94 -8.97
C PHE A 64 4.13 0.74 -7.94
N ILE A 65 3.25 1.75 -7.84
CA ILE A 65 2.03 1.71 -7.04
C ILE A 65 0.85 2.02 -7.95
N ARG A 66 -0.16 1.15 -7.92
CA ARG A 66 -1.47 1.40 -8.55
C ARG A 66 -2.48 1.72 -7.46
N VAL A 67 -3.07 2.91 -7.56
CA VAL A 67 -4.15 3.39 -6.70
C VAL A 67 -5.48 3.33 -7.46
N PRO A 68 -6.64 3.33 -6.77
CA PRO A 68 -7.94 3.44 -7.42
C PRO A 68 -8.00 4.70 -8.29
N ALA A 69 -8.62 4.60 -9.46
CA ALA A 69 -9.01 5.78 -10.21
C ALA A 69 -10.07 6.50 -9.35
N ASN A 70 -9.76 7.70 -8.85
CA ASN A 70 -10.74 8.51 -8.14
C ASN A 70 -12.01 8.60 -9.00
N GLN A 71 -13.15 8.17 -8.46
CA GLN A 71 -14.45 8.56 -8.99
C GLN A 71 -14.61 10.05 -8.66
N SER A 72 -14.44 10.88 -9.68
CA SER A 72 -14.75 12.31 -9.66
C SER A 72 -16.21 12.57 -9.27
#